data_AF-Q06SM8-F1
#
_entry.id   AF-Q06SM8-F1
#
_cell.length_a   1.000
_cell.length_b   1.000
_cell.length_c   1.000
_cell.angle_alpha   90.00
_cell.angle_beta   90.00
_cell.angle_gamma   90.00
#
_symmetry.space_group_name_H-M   'P 1'
#
loop_
_entity.id
_entity.type
_entity.pdbx_description
1 polymer ?
#
loop_
_entity_poly.entity_id
_entity_poly.type
_entity_poly.pdbx_seq_one_letter_code
_entity_poly.pdbx_strand_id
1 'polypeptide(L)'
;NDKQGFPMKQGVLTNTRVRLLLKKGHSCYRPRRTGERKRKSVRGCIVDANLSALALIVVRKGEGEIEGLTDVTVPRRLGPKRASHIRKLFALTKEDDVKKYIIKRPLPVKEGKKQRYQAPKIQRLVTPVVLQRKRHRLALKKRRIESRKEAEAEYAKLLAQRRREEKLRRRTRTASIRESKSSISSDKDKKEVVKKPEVKPAAAKKVDDKKKPAEKKADAKKPAEKKDAKKADAKPAAKKAEKKPAETKKAAPAPEKKAETKKAAPAPAKKDAPKRKEPTKPAASKPADAKKPKKK
;
A
#
# COMPACT_ATOMS: atom_id res chain seq x y z
N ASN A 1 -29.59 -0.90 25.44
CA ASN A 1 -30.46 -1.99 24.98
C ASN A 1 -31.85 -1.79 25.52
N ASP A 2 -32.84 -2.00 24.66
CA ASP A 2 -34.26 -2.05 24.99
C ASP A 2 -34.59 -3.21 25.95
N LYS A 3 -35.70 -3.15 26.69
CA LYS A 3 -36.28 -4.26 27.47
C LYS A 3 -36.41 -5.56 26.65
N GLN A 4 -36.71 -5.48 25.35
CA GLN A 4 -36.76 -6.65 24.44
C GLN A 4 -35.44 -6.89 23.68
N GLY A 5 -34.30 -6.47 24.22
CA GLY A 5 -32.96 -6.76 23.70
C GLY A 5 -32.54 -6.00 22.42
N PHE A 6 -33.41 -5.13 21.86
CA PHE A 6 -33.07 -4.36 20.67
C PHE A 6 -31.92 -3.35 20.96
N PRO A 7 -30.86 -3.32 20.13
CA PRO A 7 -29.77 -2.37 20.28
C PRO A 7 -30.17 -0.97 19.79
N MET A 8 -29.59 0.05 20.44
CA MET A 8 -29.72 1.46 20.04
C MET A 8 -28.90 1.76 18.79
N LYS A 9 -29.37 2.71 17.98
CA LYS A 9 -28.71 3.12 16.74
C LYS A 9 -28.48 4.61 16.66
N GLN A 10 -27.21 5.03 16.70
CA GLN A 10 -26.80 6.42 16.50
C GLN A 10 -27.33 6.98 15.19
N GLY A 11 -27.83 8.23 15.24
CA GLY A 11 -28.45 8.92 14.10
C GLY A 11 -29.91 8.58 13.85
N VAL A 12 -30.56 7.76 14.70
CA VAL A 12 -32.01 7.54 14.68
C VAL A 12 -32.62 8.36 15.82
N LEU A 13 -32.94 9.63 15.51
CA LEU A 13 -33.37 10.66 16.46
C LEU A 13 -34.81 10.46 16.97
N THR A 14 -35.12 9.27 17.51
CA THR A 14 -36.41 8.99 18.16
C THR A 14 -36.20 8.27 19.49
N ASN A 15 -37.21 8.36 20.35
CA ASN A 15 -37.35 7.57 21.58
C ASN A 15 -38.18 6.29 21.35
N THR A 16 -38.40 5.85 20.10
CA THR A 16 -39.18 4.64 19.75
C THR A 16 -38.34 3.59 19.01
N ARG A 17 -38.96 2.54 18.44
CA ARG A 17 -38.28 1.58 17.56
C ARG A 17 -38.66 1.82 16.10
N VAL A 18 -37.69 1.76 15.20
CA VAL A 18 -37.88 2.04 13.77
C VAL A 18 -37.39 0.87 12.91
N ARG A 19 -38.12 0.50 11.84
CA ARG A 19 -37.78 -0.60 10.93
C ARG A 19 -36.97 -0.12 9.72
N LEU A 20 -35.63 -0.11 9.85
CA LEU A 20 -34.71 0.44 8.85
C LEU A 20 -34.11 -0.64 7.92
N LEU A 21 -33.89 -0.29 6.64
CA LEU A 21 -33.30 -1.17 5.62
C LEU A 21 -31.76 -1.11 5.65
N LEU A 22 -31.16 -1.89 6.56
CA LEU A 22 -29.72 -1.87 6.85
C LEU A 22 -28.90 -2.62 5.78
N LYS A 23 -27.81 -1.99 5.32
CA LYS A 23 -26.75 -2.58 4.46
C LYS A 23 -25.50 -2.98 5.28
N LYS A 24 -24.56 -3.70 4.65
CA LYS A 24 -23.23 -4.01 5.22
C LYS A 24 -22.54 -2.76 5.80
N GLY A 25 -21.95 -2.88 6.98
CA GLY A 25 -21.20 -1.81 7.65
C GLY A 25 -21.99 -0.94 8.63
N HIS A 26 -23.33 -1.00 8.62
CA HIS A 26 -24.13 -0.34 9.67
C HIS A 26 -24.11 -1.14 10.98
N SER A 27 -24.13 -0.42 12.10
CA SER A 27 -24.51 -0.97 13.42
C SER A 27 -25.86 -1.71 13.38
N CYS A 28 -26.03 -2.64 14.31
CA CYS A 28 -27.22 -3.49 14.50
C CYS A 28 -27.46 -4.58 13.43
N TYR A 29 -26.59 -4.73 12.42
CA TYR A 29 -26.74 -5.74 11.36
C TYR A 29 -25.42 -6.35 10.89
N ARG A 30 -25.41 -7.69 10.78
CA ARG A 30 -24.37 -8.48 10.11
C ARG A 30 -25.03 -9.21 8.93
N PRO A 31 -24.74 -8.86 7.67
CA PRO A 31 -25.28 -9.58 6.51
C PRO A 31 -24.70 -10.99 6.43
N ARG A 32 -25.45 -11.92 5.83
CA ARG A 32 -25.01 -13.28 5.51
C ARG A 32 -24.50 -13.39 4.07
N ARG A 33 -25.09 -12.66 3.11
CA ARG A 33 -24.65 -12.60 1.70
C ARG A 33 -24.03 -11.24 1.35
N THR A 34 -23.20 -11.21 0.31
CA THR A 34 -22.74 -9.97 -0.34
C THR A 34 -23.93 -9.22 -0.96
N GLY A 35 -23.91 -7.88 -0.92
CA GLY A 35 -25.02 -7.03 -1.38
C GLY A 35 -26.27 -7.01 -0.49
N GLU A 36 -26.44 -7.98 0.43
CA GLU A 36 -27.65 -8.14 1.25
C GLU A 36 -28.00 -6.86 2.05
N ARG A 37 -29.25 -6.41 1.87
CA ARG A 37 -29.90 -5.40 2.71
C ARG A 37 -31.11 -6.04 3.39
N LYS A 38 -31.32 -5.79 4.68
CA LYS A 38 -32.48 -6.34 5.41
C LYS A 38 -33.19 -5.28 6.25
N ARG A 39 -34.52 -5.18 6.14
CA ARG A 39 -35.34 -4.38 7.08
C ARG A 39 -35.25 -5.02 8.46
N LYS A 40 -34.79 -4.27 9.46
CA LYS A 40 -34.71 -4.66 10.87
C LYS A 40 -35.24 -3.55 11.77
N SER A 41 -35.96 -3.94 12.82
CA SER A 41 -36.27 -3.06 13.95
C SER A 41 -35.00 -2.74 14.72
N VAL A 42 -34.80 -1.47 15.06
CA VAL A 42 -33.75 -0.98 15.97
C VAL A 42 -34.36 0.01 16.95
N ARG A 43 -33.76 0.15 18.15
CA ARG A 43 -34.07 1.23 19.09
C ARG A 43 -33.42 2.52 18.57
N GLY A 44 -34.09 3.66 18.72
CA GLY A 44 -33.48 4.98 18.46
C GLY A 44 -32.28 5.29 19.37
N CYS A 45 -31.69 6.48 19.22
CA CYS A 45 -30.56 6.92 20.07
C CYS A 45 -30.97 7.78 21.26
N ILE A 46 -32.23 8.22 21.35
CA ILE A 46 -32.72 8.94 22.53
C ILE A 46 -32.91 7.94 23.68
N VAL A 47 -32.46 8.33 24.89
CA VAL A 47 -32.53 7.53 26.12
C VAL A 47 -33.90 7.71 26.79
N ASP A 48 -34.46 6.63 27.32
CA ASP A 48 -35.72 6.65 28.09
C ASP A 48 -35.78 5.50 29.12
N ALA A 49 -36.86 5.47 29.91
CA ALA A 49 -37.15 4.43 30.90
C ALA A 49 -37.56 3.06 30.30
N ASN A 50 -37.49 2.87 28.97
CA ASN A 50 -37.75 1.60 28.28
C ASN A 50 -36.48 0.86 27.86
N LEU A 51 -35.33 1.36 28.30
CA LEU A 51 -34.06 0.63 28.25
C LEU A 51 -33.94 -0.32 29.45
N SER A 52 -33.28 -1.46 29.23
CA SER A 52 -32.91 -2.43 30.27
C SER A 52 -31.43 -2.35 30.64
N ALA A 53 -30.58 -1.80 29.77
CA ALA A 53 -29.16 -1.59 30.04
C ALA A 53 -28.60 -0.44 29.20
N LEU A 54 -27.76 0.41 29.80
CA LEU A 54 -26.94 1.41 29.11
C LEU A 54 -25.48 0.97 29.11
N ALA A 55 -24.78 1.23 28.00
CA ALA A 55 -23.34 0.99 27.87
C ALA A 55 -22.63 2.34 27.91
N LEU A 56 -22.02 2.65 29.06
CA LEU A 56 -21.29 3.90 29.30
C LEU A 56 -19.79 3.69 29.10
N ILE A 57 -19.05 4.79 28.87
CA ILE A 57 -17.59 4.80 28.73
C ILE A 57 -17.06 5.89 29.64
N VAL A 58 -16.20 5.54 30.59
CA VAL A 58 -15.50 6.51 31.45
C VAL A 58 -14.45 7.24 30.63
N VAL A 59 -14.55 8.57 30.55
CA VAL A 59 -13.62 9.43 29.76
C VAL A 59 -12.59 10.13 30.65
N ARG A 60 -12.94 10.40 31.91
CA ARG A 60 -12.09 10.96 32.96
C ARG A 60 -12.40 10.26 34.29
N LYS A 61 -11.39 10.05 35.14
CA LYS A 61 -11.59 9.61 36.53
C LYS A 61 -12.02 10.82 37.37
N GLY A 62 -12.86 10.61 38.37
CA GLY A 62 -13.16 11.61 39.41
C GLY A 62 -12.17 11.52 40.57
N GLU A 63 -12.56 12.08 41.71
CA GLU A 63 -11.80 11.95 42.97
C GLU A 63 -11.92 10.54 43.57
N GLY A 64 -13.14 9.97 43.55
CA GLY A 64 -13.40 8.60 44.02
C GLY A 64 -12.87 7.50 43.08
N GLU A 65 -12.47 6.39 43.68
CA GLU A 65 -12.18 5.14 42.99
C GLU A 65 -13.45 4.27 42.86
N ILE A 66 -13.50 3.41 41.85
CA ILE A 66 -14.64 2.55 41.53
C ILE A 66 -14.12 1.12 41.34
N GLU A 67 -14.48 0.26 42.29
CA GLU A 67 -14.00 -1.12 42.39
C GLU A 67 -14.06 -1.88 41.06
N GLY A 68 -12.91 -2.41 40.64
CA GLY A 68 -12.80 -3.24 39.45
C GLY A 68 -12.84 -2.48 38.12
N LEU A 69 -13.06 -1.16 38.13
CA LEU A 69 -13.07 -0.31 36.94
C LEU A 69 -11.90 0.68 36.89
N THR A 70 -11.56 1.37 37.98
CA THR A 70 -10.43 2.33 37.98
C THR A 70 -9.10 1.72 38.42
N ASP A 71 -9.16 0.62 39.18
CA ASP A 71 -8.04 0.12 40.00
C ASP A 71 -7.37 -1.09 39.32
N VAL A 72 -8.11 -1.81 38.49
CA VAL A 72 -7.63 -2.99 37.75
C VAL A 72 -7.05 -2.57 36.40
N THR A 73 -5.72 -2.40 36.34
CA THR A 73 -5.00 -2.18 35.08
C THR A 73 -4.88 -3.48 34.26
N VAL A 74 -5.69 -3.63 33.21
CA VAL A 74 -5.68 -4.81 32.33
C VAL A 74 -4.65 -4.65 31.20
N PRO A 75 -3.53 -5.42 31.18
CA PRO A 75 -2.47 -5.24 30.19
C PRO A 75 -2.90 -5.69 28.78
N ARG A 76 -2.41 -4.98 27.76
CA ARG A 76 -2.72 -5.27 26.34
C ARG A 76 -2.09 -6.59 25.89
N ARG A 77 -2.90 -7.66 25.85
CA ARG A 77 -2.54 -9.06 25.48
C ARG A 77 -1.78 -9.23 24.14
N LEU A 78 -1.82 -8.26 23.22
CA LEU A 78 -1.18 -8.34 21.89
C LEU A 78 -0.40 -7.07 21.55
N GLY A 79 0.90 -7.24 21.28
CA GLY A 79 1.77 -6.20 20.73
C GLY A 79 1.59 -5.98 19.22
N PRO A 80 2.25 -4.94 18.66
CA PRO A 80 2.14 -4.60 17.23
C PRO A 80 2.74 -5.68 16.31
N LYS A 81 1.96 -6.13 15.31
CA LYS A 81 2.38 -7.12 14.29
C LYS A 81 3.05 -6.49 13.04
N ARG A 82 2.83 -5.20 12.78
CA ARG A 82 3.33 -4.52 11.57
C ARG A 82 4.68 -3.88 11.85
N ALA A 83 5.67 -4.05 10.96
CA ALA A 83 7.03 -3.52 11.14
C ALA A 83 7.05 -2.02 11.52
N SER A 84 6.28 -1.18 10.81
CA SER A 84 6.16 0.25 11.09
C SER A 84 5.44 0.60 12.40
N HIS A 85 4.67 -0.32 13.00
CA HIS A 85 4.02 -0.10 14.30
C HIS A 85 4.94 -0.56 15.45
N ILE A 86 5.79 -1.58 15.22
CA ILE A 86 6.83 -1.97 16.18
C ILE A 86 7.85 -0.83 16.31
N ARG A 87 8.32 -0.27 15.18
CA ARG A 87 9.22 0.90 15.18
C ARG A 87 8.64 2.09 15.95
N LYS A 88 7.38 2.44 15.71
CA LYS A 88 6.68 3.50 16.45
C LYS A 88 6.55 3.24 17.95
N LEU A 89 6.44 1.98 18.39
CA LEU A 89 6.29 1.64 19.80
C LEU A 89 7.62 1.73 20.57
N PHE A 90 8.72 1.37 19.92
CA PHE A 90 10.08 1.37 20.52
C PHE A 90 10.94 2.57 20.07
N ALA A 91 10.33 3.61 19.50
CA ALA A 91 11.01 4.80 18.95
C ALA A 91 12.17 4.52 17.96
N LEU A 92 12.15 3.36 17.30
CA LEU A 92 13.25 2.90 16.43
C LEU A 92 13.33 3.67 15.11
N THR A 93 14.55 3.77 14.59
CA THR A 93 14.86 4.33 13.28
C THR A 93 14.34 3.43 12.14
N LYS A 94 14.58 3.83 10.89
CA LYS A 94 14.20 3.06 9.71
C LYS A 94 15.25 1.97 9.37
N GLU A 95 16.40 2.04 10.02
CA GLU A 95 17.60 1.25 9.77
C GLU A 95 17.64 0.02 10.70
N ASP A 96 17.08 0.15 11.91
CA ASP A 96 17.04 -0.89 12.96
C ASP A 96 16.31 -2.19 12.56
N ASP A 97 16.88 -3.34 12.94
CA ASP A 97 16.23 -4.65 12.76
C ASP A 97 15.12 -4.90 13.80
N VAL A 98 13.91 -4.62 13.35
CA VAL A 98 12.63 -4.85 14.03
C VAL A 98 12.46 -6.28 14.57
N LYS A 99 13.18 -7.29 14.05
CA LYS A 99 13.11 -8.68 14.56
C LYS A 99 13.54 -8.81 16.03
N LYS A 100 14.49 -8.00 16.50
CA LYS A 100 15.00 -8.07 17.87
C LYS A 100 13.93 -7.62 18.88
N TYR A 101 13.18 -6.59 18.51
CA TYR A 101 12.18 -5.90 19.35
C TYR A 101 10.75 -6.47 19.22
N ILE A 102 10.59 -7.74 18.81
CA ILE A 102 9.26 -8.38 18.79
C ILE A 102 8.86 -8.76 20.22
N ILE A 103 7.79 -8.17 20.74
CA ILE A 103 7.16 -8.60 22.00
C ILE A 103 6.70 -10.07 21.84
N LYS A 104 7.36 -10.97 22.58
CA LYS A 104 7.01 -12.40 22.65
C LYS A 104 6.07 -12.61 23.84
N ARG A 105 4.97 -13.34 23.64
CA ARG A 105 4.05 -13.68 24.73
C ARG A 105 4.45 -15.03 25.34
N PRO A 106 4.66 -15.16 26.66
CA PRO A 106 4.73 -16.48 27.28
C PRO A 106 3.42 -17.24 27.06
N LEU A 107 3.51 -18.56 26.96
CA LEU A 107 2.37 -19.46 27.11
C LEU A 107 2.24 -19.86 28.59
N PRO A 108 1.08 -20.38 29.04
CA PRO A 108 1.05 -21.10 30.31
C PRO A 108 2.00 -22.30 30.22
N VAL A 109 2.75 -22.53 31.29
CA VAL A 109 3.56 -23.75 31.44
C VAL A 109 2.60 -24.95 31.39
N LYS A 110 3.01 -26.01 30.71
CA LYS A 110 2.37 -27.33 30.83
C LYS A 110 3.32 -28.22 31.62
N GLU A 111 2.77 -29.08 32.47
CA GLU A 111 3.53 -30.02 33.28
C GLU A 111 4.57 -30.78 32.45
N GLY A 112 5.78 -30.92 33.00
CA GLY A 112 6.95 -31.52 32.36
C GLY A 112 7.53 -30.75 31.15
N LYS A 113 7.06 -29.53 30.80
CA LYS A 113 7.45 -28.85 29.55
C LYS A 113 8.00 -27.45 29.78
N LYS A 114 9.28 -27.26 29.39
CA LYS A 114 10.01 -25.98 29.43
C LYS A 114 9.18 -24.82 28.88
N GLN A 115 9.24 -23.66 29.54
CA GLN A 115 8.41 -22.49 29.23
C GLN A 115 8.57 -22.04 27.77
N ARG A 116 7.44 -21.86 27.06
CA ARG A 116 7.40 -21.55 25.62
C ARG A 116 6.92 -20.13 25.36
N TYR A 117 7.62 -19.44 24.47
CA TYR A 117 7.27 -18.09 24.02
C TYR A 117 6.71 -18.12 22.59
N GLN A 118 5.68 -17.33 22.32
CA GLN A 118 5.07 -17.18 21.00
C GLN A 118 5.20 -15.75 20.48
N ALA A 119 5.61 -15.61 19.21
CA ALA A 119 5.90 -14.33 18.57
C ALA A 119 5.08 -14.14 17.29
N PRO A 120 4.50 -12.96 17.03
CA PRO A 120 3.79 -12.70 15.78
C PRO A 120 4.76 -12.58 14.60
N LYS A 121 4.50 -13.31 13.51
CA LYS A 121 5.17 -13.10 12.21
C LYS A 121 5.01 -11.64 11.77
N ILE A 122 6.11 -10.89 11.67
CA ILE A 122 6.07 -9.46 11.31
C ILE A 122 5.47 -9.29 9.92
N GLN A 123 4.44 -8.45 9.81
CA GLN A 123 3.86 -8.05 8.54
C GLN A 123 4.52 -6.76 8.02
N ARG A 124 4.76 -6.71 6.70
CA ARG A 124 5.44 -5.59 6.01
C ARG A 124 6.90 -5.33 6.45
N LEU A 125 7.61 -6.35 6.92
CA LEU A 125 9.08 -6.32 6.98
C LEU A 125 9.65 -6.42 5.56
N VAL A 126 10.66 -5.62 5.23
CA VAL A 126 11.44 -5.77 3.99
C VAL A 126 12.54 -6.79 4.25
N THR A 127 12.63 -7.82 3.41
CA THR A 127 13.66 -8.87 3.51
C THR A 127 14.42 -9.01 2.18
N PRO A 128 15.63 -9.61 2.16
CA PRO A 128 16.37 -9.84 0.92
C PRO A 128 15.54 -10.55 -0.15
N VAL A 129 14.70 -11.53 0.22
CA VAL A 129 13.77 -12.23 -0.69
C VAL A 129 12.73 -11.29 -1.32
N VAL A 130 12.23 -10.29 -0.58
CA VAL A 130 11.31 -9.28 -1.14
C VAL A 130 12.04 -8.38 -2.14
N LEU A 131 13.30 -8.00 -1.85
CA LEU A 131 14.13 -7.21 -2.76
C LEU A 131 14.51 -8.01 -4.02
N GLN A 132 14.88 -9.28 -3.88
CA GLN A 132 15.15 -10.21 -4.97
C GLN A 132 13.91 -10.39 -5.88
N ARG A 133 12.73 -10.61 -5.30
CA ARG A 133 11.46 -10.68 -6.06
C ARG A 133 11.13 -9.38 -6.79
N LYS A 134 11.49 -8.21 -6.22
CA LYS A 134 11.38 -6.91 -6.90
C LYS A 134 12.39 -6.79 -8.06
N ARG A 135 13.66 -7.14 -7.84
CA ARG A 135 14.71 -7.17 -8.88
C ARG A 135 14.33 -8.08 -10.04
N HIS A 136 13.91 -9.32 -9.76
CA HIS A 136 13.46 -10.29 -10.76
C HIS A 136 12.28 -9.78 -11.59
N ARG A 137 11.26 -9.17 -10.96
CA ARG A 137 10.13 -8.56 -11.68
C ARG A 137 10.57 -7.44 -12.63
N LEU A 138 11.59 -6.66 -12.26
CA LEU A 138 12.15 -5.61 -13.13
C LEU A 138 13.00 -6.21 -14.26
N ALA A 139 13.78 -7.26 -14.00
CA ALA A 139 14.53 -7.98 -15.02
C ALA A 139 13.60 -8.63 -16.06
N LEU A 140 12.49 -9.26 -15.66
CA LEU A 140 11.48 -9.77 -16.59
C LEU A 140 10.79 -8.67 -17.41
N LYS A 141 10.62 -7.46 -16.85
CA LYS A 141 10.12 -6.31 -17.62
C LYS A 141 11.15 -5.83 -18.65
N LYS A 142 12.44 -5.79 -18.29
CA LYS A 142 13.54 -5.46 -19.21
C LYS A 142 13.62 -6.45 -20.36
N ARG A 143 13.71 -7.75 -20.08
CA ARG A 143 13.76 -8.82 -21.10
C ARG A 143 12.62 -8.77 -22.12
N ARG A 144 11.40 -8.42 -21.68
CA ARG A 144 10.23 -8.25 -22.59
C ARG A 144 10.28 -6.99 -23.45
N ILE A 145 11.05 -5.98 -23.07
CA ILE A 145 11.28 -4.76 -23.87
C ILE A 145 12.44 -5.00 -24.83
N GLU A 146 13.49 -5.69 -24.36
CA GLU A 146 14.64 -6.16 -25.16
C GLU A 146 14.15 -7.09 -26.29
N SER A 147 13.49 -8.20 -25.97
CA SER A 147 12.97 -9.15 -26.97
C SER A 147 11.96 -8.56 -27.95
N ARG A 148 11.21 -7.52 -27.54
CA ARG A 148 10.29 -6.81 -28.43
C ARG A 148 11.05 -5.92 -29.42
N LYS A 149 12.09 -5.21 -28.96
CA LYS A 149 12.97 -4.40 -29.83
C LYS A 149 13.76 -5.27 -30.81
N GLU A 150 14.20 -6.44 -30.37
CA GLU A 150 14.90 -7.42 -31.20
C GLU A 150 13.98 -7.91 -32.34
N ALA A 151 12.78 -8.42 -32.01
CA ALA A 151 11.79 -8.83 -33.00
C ALA A 151 11.33 -7.67 -33.93
N GLU A 152 11.19 -6.45 -33.41
CA GLU A 152 10.88 -5.23 -34.18
C GLU A 152 11.99 -4.90 -35.18
N ALA A 153 13.26 -5.00 -34.77
CA ALA A 153 14.43 -4.79 -35.63
C ALA A 153 14.63 -5.91 -36.66
N GLU A 154 14.35 -7.16 -36.30
CA GLU A 154 14.37 -8.32 -37.22
C GLU A 154 13.27 -8.19 -38.29
N TYR A 155 12.05 -7.86 -37.89
CA TYR A 155 10.96 -7.62 -38.82
C TYR A 155 11.23 -6.42 -39.74
N ALA A 156 11.85 -5.35 -39.23
CA ALA A 156 12.29 -4.21 -40.04
C ALA A 156 13.37 -4.60 -41.07
N LYS A 157 14.33 -5.46 -40.71
CA LYS A 157 15.32 -6.02 -41.66
C LYS A 157 14.63 -6.85 -42.75
N LEU A 158 13.71 -7.74 -42.38
CA LEU A 158 12.95 -8.58 -43.32
C LEU A 158 12.12 -7.74 -44.31
N LEU A 159 11.44 -6.68 -43.82
CA LEU A 159 10.74 -5.73 -44.69
C LEU A 159 11.70 -4.97 -45.61
N ALA A 160 12.89 -4.62 -45.15
CA ALA A 160 13.90 -3.96 -45.98
C ALA A 160 14.47 -4.88 -47.08
N GLN A 161 14.64 -6.18 -46.79
CA GLN A 161 15.02 -7.19 -47.79
C GLN A 161 13.92 -7.36 -48.85
N ARG A 162 12.68 -7.65 -48.44
CA ARG A 162 11.54 -7.79 -49.37
C ARG A 162 11.32 -6.56 -50.25
N ARG A 163 11.47 -5.34 -49.70
CA ARG A 163 11.40 -4.08 -50.48
C ARG A 163 12.56 -3.89 -51.46
N ARG A 164 13.72 -4.51 -51.24
CA ARG A 164 14.84 -4.53 -52.20
C ARG A 164 14.57 -5.55 -53.31
N GLU A 165 14.16 -6.76 -52.95
CA GLU A 165 13.77 -7.84 -53.88
C GLU A 165 12.63 -7.39 -54.81
N GLU A 166 11.58 -6.76 -54.27
CA GLU A 166 10.47 -6.20 -55.05
C GLU A 166 10.94 -5.10 -56.00
N LYS A 167 11.81 -4.18 -55.55
CA LYS A 167 12.41 -3.15 -56.42
C LYS A 167 13.27 -3.74 -57.53
N LEU A 168 14.04 -4.80 -57.24
CA LEU A 168 14.82 -5.53 -58.24
C LEU A 168 13.91 -6.24 -59.25
N ARG A 169 12.89 -6.98 -58.79
CA ARG A 169 11.88 -7.65 -59.64
C ARG A 169 11.08 -6.67 -60.50
N ARG A 170 10.77 -5.48 -59.98
CA ARG A 170 10.16 -4.38 -60.74
C ARG A 170 11.14 -3.84 -61.78
N ARG A 171 12.41 -3.61 -61.41
CA ARG A 171 13.46 -3.13 -62.32
C ARG A 171 13.72 -4.11 -63.48
N THR A 172 13.86 -5.41 -63.21
CA THR A 172 14.05 -6.43 -64.26
C THR A 172 12.83 -6.53 -65.17
N ARG A 173 11.60 -6.52 -64.61
CA ARG A 173 10.37 -6.47 -65.43
C ARG A 173 10.28 -5.20 -66.30
N THR A 174 10.69 -4.04 -65.80
CA THR A 174 10.76 -2.82 -66.64
C THR A 174 11.89 -2.85 -67.66
N ALA A 175 12.99 -3.55 -67.37
CA ALA A 175 14.10 -3.72 -68.31
C ALA A 175 13.68 -4.62 -69.48
N SER A 176 13.11 -5.81 -69.22
CA SER A 176 12.66 -6.71 -70.28
C SER A 176 11.51 -6.12 -71.11
N ILE A 177 10.60 -5.32 -70.51
CA ILE A 177 9.58 -4.56 -71.25
C ILE A 177 10.19 -3.43 -72.10
N ARG A 178 11.32 -2.83 -71.69
CA ARG A 178 12.03 -1.84 -72.51
C ARG A 178 12.79 -2.50 -73.65
N GLU A 179 13.47 -3.60 -73.36
CA GLU A 179 14.31 -4.37 -74.28
C GLU A 179 13.48 -4.97 -75.43
N SER A 180 12.35 -5.61 -75.10
CA SER A 180 11.37 -6.12 -76.08
C SER A 180 10.62 -5.01 -76.85
N LYS A 181 10.64 -3.76 -76.38
CA LYS A 181 10.18 -2.60 -77.16
C LYS A 181 11.28 -2.04 -78.08
N SER A 182 12.54 -2.06 -77.64
CA SER A 182 13.66 -1.59 -78.47
C SER A 182 13.98 -2.53 -79.63
N SER A 183 13.77 -3.84 -79.50
CA SER A 183 13.87 -4.76 -80.64
C SER A 183 12.82 -4.43 -81.72
N ILE A 184 11.56 -4.23 -81.31
CA ILE A 184 10.44 -3.86 -82.19
C ILE A 184 10.68 -2.53 -82.93
N SER A 185 11.39 -1.54 -82.33
CA SER A 185 11.83 -0.35 -83.08
C SER A 185 13.00 -0.64 -84.02
N SER A 186 13.97 -1.46 -83.61
CA SER A 186 15.19 -1.70 -84.40
C SER A 186 14.98 -2.45 -85.72
N ASP A 187 13.84 -3.12 -85.92
CA ASP A 187 13.46 -3.70 -87.21
C ASP A 187 12.72 -2.73 -88.15
N LYS A 188 12.37 -1.52 -87.70
CA LYS A 188 11.94 -0.43 -88.59
C LYS A 188 13.13 0.36 -89.15
N ASP A 189 14.16 0.59 -88.34
CA ASP A 189 15.25 1.52 -88.66
C ASP A 189 16.34 0.92 -89.59
N LYS A 190 16.28 -0.39 -89.90
CA LYS A 190 17.28 -1.11 -90.71
C LYS A 190 17.27 -0.81 -92.22
N LYS A 191 16.40 0.06 -92.72
CA LYS A 191 16.18 0.22 -94.18
C LYS A 191 16.86 1.43 -94.83
N GLU A 192 17.54 2.30 -94.08
CA GLU A 192 18.14 3.54 -94.63
C GLU A 192 19.56 3.86 -94.12
N VAL A 193 20.20 4.79 -94.85
CA VAL A 193 21.48 5.47 -94.57
C VAL A 193 22.78 4.66 -94.78
N VAL A 194 23.32 4.80 -95.99
CA VAL A 194 24.73 4.54 -96.36
C VAL A 194 25.48 5.87 -96.48
N LYS A 195 26.79 5.87 -96.19
CA LYS A 195 27.80 6.96 -96.27
C LYS A 195 27.81 8.02 -95.15
N LYS A 196 29.03 8.28 -94.65
CA LYS A 196 29.53 9.53 -94.04
C LYS A 196 30.59 10.14 -95.00
N PRO A 197 30.99 11.41 -94.81
CA PRO A 197 32.31 11.68 -94.19
C PRO A 197 32.27 12.77 -93.09
N GLU A 198 33.44 13.25 -92.63
CA GLU A 198 33.65 14.09 -91.44
C GLU A 198 33.88 15.58 -91.72
N VAL A 199 33.56 16.47 -90.74
CA VAL A 199 34.25 17.75 -90.48
C VAL A 199 34.24 18.07 -88.97
N LYS A 200 35.26 18.80 -88.47
CA LYS A 200 35.40 19.45 -87.14
C LYS A 200 36.03 20.85 -87.36
N PRO A 201 36.10 21.78 -86.37
CA PRO A 201 35.28 22.03 -85.16
C PRO A 201 34.82 23.52 -85.05
N ALA A 202 34.01 23.88 -84.02
CA ALA A 202 33.86 25.26 -83.53
C ALA A 202 33.33 25.30 -82.08
N ALA A 203 33.50 26.41 -81.33
CA ALA A 203 33.08 26.52 -79.93
C ALA A 203 32.60 27.94 -79.50
N ALA A 204 31.43 28.01 -78.88
CA ALA A 204 30.84 29.14 -78.12
C ALA A 204 29.54 28.62 -77.43
N LYS A 205 29.00 29.16 -76.33
CA LYS A 205 29.37 30.27 -75.41
C LYS A 205 28.82 29.98 -74.00
N LYS A 206 29.21 30.75 -72.97
CA LYS A 206 28.74 30.65 -71.57
C LYS A 206 27.31 31.19 -71.37
N VAL A 207 26.57 30.70 -70.37
CA VAL A 207 25.74 31.48 -69.41
C VAL A 207 25.77 30.80 -68.02
N ASP A 208 25.46 31.57 -66.98
CA ASP A 208 25.54 31.39 -65.51
C ASP A 208 24.57 30.33 -64.91
N ASP A 209 24.42 30.07 -63.59
CA ASP A 209 24.71 30.85 -62.36
C ASP A 209 25.02 29.93 -61.14
N LYS A 210 25.56 30.49 -60.05
CA LYS A 210 26.26 29.79 -58.96
C LYS A 210 25.80 30.27 -57.56
N LYS A 211 24.55 29.97 -57.17
CA LYS A 211 23.99 30.37 -55.86
C LYS A 211 24.22 29.32 -54.76
N LYS A 212 24.82 29.73 -53.63
CA LYS A 212 25.20 28.89 -52.47
C LYS A 212 24.46 29.33 -51.20
N PRO A 213 24.04 28.38 -50.35
CA PRO A 213 24.29 28.45 -48.89
C PRO A 213 25.19 27.26 -48.46
N ALA A 214 26.20 27.39 -47.60
CA ALA A 214 26.13 27.71 -46.17
C ALA A 214 25.36 26.62 -45.40
N GLU A 215 26.05 25.61 -44.84
CA GLU A 215 26.55 25.57 -43.44
C GLU A 215 25.48 25.05 -42.44
N LYS A 216 25.77 24.28 -41.37
CA LYS A 216 27.03 23.93 -40.68
C LYS A 216 27.13 22.42 -40.40
N LYS A 217 28.35 21.92 -40.11
CA LYS A 217 28.56 20.60 -39.49
C LYS A 217 28.34 20.66 -37.97
N ALA A 218 28.08 19.51 -37.36
CA ALA A 218 28.07 19.35 -35.90
C ALA A 218 29.50 19.15 -35.36
N ASP A 219 29.75 19.59 -34.13
CA ASP A 219 31.04 19.46 -33.45
C ASP A 219 31.01 18.51 -32.25
N ALA A 220 32.19 18.05 -31.83
CA ALA A 220 32.35 16.87 -30.98
C ALA A 220 32.55 17.19 -29.48
N LYS A 221 32.58 16.13 -28.64
CA LYS A 221 32.57 16.22 -27.17
C LYS A 221 33.69 15.37 -26.54
N LYS A 222 34.62 16.00 -25.82
CA LYS A 222 35.47 15.35 -24.79
C LYS A 222 35.88 16.34 -23.66
N PRO A 223 36.39 15.87 -22.50
CA PRO A 223 36.22 16.60 -21.23
C PRO A 223 37.50 16.83 -20.38
N ALA A 224 37.36 17.71 -19.38
CA ALA A 224 38.22 17.92 -18.19
C ALA A 224 37.36 18.66 -17.11
N GLU A 225 37.70 18.76 -15.82
CA GLU A 225 38.22 17.78 -14.85
C GLU A 225 37.74 18.18 -13.42
N LYS A 226 38.32 17.65 -12.34
CA LYS A 226 37.85 17.78 -10.94
C LYS A 226 37.96 19.20 -10.35
N LYS A 227 37.08 19.58 -9.40
CA LYS A 227 37.40 19.78 -7.95
C LYS A 227 36.21 20.29 -7.09
N ASP A 228 36.42 20.29 -5.78
CA ASP A 228 35.47 20.42 -4.66
C ASP A 228 35.17 21.86 -4.20
N ALA A 229 34.03 22.09 -3.52
CA ALA A 229 33.87 23.07 -2.42
C ALA A 229 32.51 22.97 -1.68
N LYS A 230 32.45 23.49 -0.43
CA LYS A 230 31.22 23.71 0.36
C LYS A 230 30.76 25.18 0.30
N LYS A 231 29.44 25.43 0.26
CA LYS A 231 28.66 26.45 1.01
C LYS A 231 27.16 26.09 0.82
N ALA A 232 26.30 26.04 1.83
CA ALA A 232 25.88 27.04 2.84
C ALA A 232 24.83 28.04 2.30
N ASP A 233 23.67 27.98 2.95
CA ASP A 233 22.54 28.90 3.09
C ASP A 233 22.23 30.00 2.05
N ALA A 234 21.02 29.92 1.48
CA ALA A 234 20.17 31.08 1.23
C ALA A 234 18.67 30.67 1.21
N LYS A 235 17.82 31.39 1.95
CA LYS A 235 16.36 31.24 1.94
C LYS A 235 15.70 32.64 1.89
N PRO A 236 14.96 33.00 0.84
CA PRO A 236 14.07 34.16 0.89
C PRO A 236 12.79 33.82 1.67
N ALA A 237 12.26 34.78 2.42
CA ALA A 237 11.03 34.64 3.19
C ALA A 237 9.99 35.69 2.74
N ALA A 238 8.71 35.33 2.85
CA ALA A 238 7.59 36.28 2.80
C ALA A 238 7.03 36.50 4.22
N LYS A 239 6.58 37.73 4.50
CA LYS A 239 6.10 38.20 5.82
C LYS A 239 4.72 37.55 6.12
N LYS A 240 4.40 37.11 7.34
CA LYS A 240 4.42 37.72 8.69
C LYS A 240 3.30 38.75 8.90
N ALA A 241 2.36 38.40 9.78
CA ALA A 241 1.41 39.29 10.43
C ALA A 241 1.17 38.74 11.85
N GLU A 242 1.21 39.60 12.88
CA GLU A 242 1.16 39.21 14.29
C GLU A 242 0.03 39.93 15.02
N LYS A 243 -0.52 39.31 16.09
CA LYS A 243 -1.16 40.04 17.20
C LYS A 243 -1.16 39.22 18.50
N LYS A 244 -0.73 39.87 19.57
CA LYS A 244 -0.64 39.46 21.00
C LYS A 244 -0.19 40.72 21.78
N PRO A 245 -0.23 40.78 23.13
CA PRO A 245 -0.94 39.92 24.09
C PRO A 245 -1.87 40.75 25.03
N ALA A 246 -2.39 40.15 26.10
CA ALA A 246 -2.87 40.84 27.31
C ALA A 246 -2.76 39.88 28.52
N GLU A 247 -2.50 40.40 29.73
CA GLU A 247 -2.19 39.60 30.93
C GLU A 247 -2.50 40.36 32.25
N THR A 248 -3.21 39.71 33.18
CA THR A 248 -3.42 40.09 34.60
C THR A 248 -3.67 38.78 35.39
N LYS A 249 -2.98 38.43 36.50
CA LYS A 249 -3.05 39.00 37.88
C LYS A 249 -4.50 38.97 38.42
N LYS A 250 -4.85 38.52 39.63
CA LYS A 250 -4.15 38.24 40.93
C LYS A 250 -4.76 36.91 41.51
N ALA A 251 -4.48 36.32 42.69
CA ALA A 251 -3.63 36.57 43.87
C ALA A 251 -3.28 35.22 44.57
N ALA A 252 -3.02 35.21 45.90
CA ALA A 252 -2.91 34.04 46.79
C ALA A 252 -3.54 34.38 48.17
N PRO A 253 -3.65 33.41 49.11
CA PRO A 253 -3.22 33.68 50.48
C PRO A 253 -2.33 32.56 51.10
N ALA A 254 -1.90 32.78 52.34
CA ALA A 254 -0.86 32.02 53.06
C ALA A 254 -1.43 31.22 54.27
N PRO A 255 -0.62 30.45 55.04
CA PRO A 255 -1.11 29.42 55.97
C PRO A 255 -1.21 29.84 57.45
N GLU A 256 -1.91 29.05 58.25
CA GLU A 256 -1.89 29.10 59.72
C GLU A 256 -1.50 27.74 60.36
N LYS A 257 -1.16 27.77 61.66
CA LYS A 257 -0.77 26.60 62.49
C LYS A 257 -1.60 26.55 63.78
N LYS A 258 -2.04 25.36 64.18
CA LYS A 258 -2.39 24.84 65.55
C LYS A 258 -3.32 23.62 65.37
N ALA A 259 -3.38 22.61 66.23
CA ALA A 259 -2.53 22.19 67.35
C ALA A 259 -2.70 20.66 67.56
N GLU A 260 -1.95 20.05 68.48
CA GLU A 260 -2.03 18.61 68.79
C GLU A 260 -3.32 18.20 69.53
N THR A 261 -3.75 16.94 69.40
CA THR A 261 -4.03 16.08 70.57
C THR A 261 -4.05 14.58 70.21
N LYS A 262 -4.19 13.71 71.21
CA LYS A 262 -3.84 12.27 71.19
C LYS A 262 -5.07 11.35 71.33
N LYS A 263 -4.84 10.02 71.20
CA LYS A 263 -5.73 8.88 71.51
C LYS A 263 -6.81 8.55 70.45
N ALA A 264 -7.23 7.30 70.25
CA ALA A 264 -6.61 5.99 70.58
C ALA A 264 -7.26 4.89 69.72
N ALA A 265 -6.62 3.72 69.62
CA ALA A 265 -7.29 2.50 69.17
C ALA A 265 -8.28 1.99 70.24
N PRO A 266 -9.30 1.22 69.86
CA PRO A 266 -9.13 -0.23 70.00
C PRO A 266 -9.69 -1.06 68.83
N ALA A 267 -9.08 -2.22 68.59
CA ALA A 267 -9.77 -3.36 67.98
C ALA A 267 -10.43 -4.19 69.08
N PRO A 268 -11.47 -4.98 68.76
CA PRO A 268 -11.36 -6.40 69.10
C PRO A 268 -12.06 -7.37 68.11
N ALA A 269 -11.96 -8.66 68.45
CA ALA A 269 -12.84 -9.78 68.04
C ALA A 269 -12.70 -10.32 66.59
N LYS A 270 -11.86 -11.35 66.46
CA LYS A 270 -12.10 -12.44 65.51
C LYS A 270 -13.40 -13.16 65.88
N LYS A 271 -14.13 -13.69 64.89
CA LYS A 271 -15.06 -14.83 65.06
C LYS A 271 -14.89 -15.79 63.90
N ASP A 272 -15.01 -17.08 64.20
CA ASP A 272 -14.67 -18.17 63.27
C ASP A 272 -15.72 -18.46 62.20
N ALA A 273 -15.30 -19.22 61.18
CA ALA A 273 -16.09 -19.52 59.99
C ALA A 273 -17.19 -20.57 60.23
N PRO A 274 -18.07 -20.76 59.23
CA PRO A 274 -18.10 -22.11 58.64
C PRO A 274 -17.86 -22.12 57.13
N LYS A 275 -17.14 -23.15 56.66
CA LYS A 275 -16.82 -23.39 55.24
C LYS A 275 -18.11 -23.71 54.46
N ARG A 276 -18.41 -22.97 53.39
CA ARG A 276 -19.38 -23.43 52.37
C ARG A 276 -18.74 -24.51 51.49
N LYS A 277 -19.46 -25.62 51.29
CA LYS A 277 -19.02 -26.77 50.49
C LYS A 277 -19.04 -26.42 48.99
N GLU A 278 -18.04 -26.87 48.25
CA GLU A 278 -18.10 -26.87 46.78
C GLU A 278 -19.09 -27.96 46.29
N PRO A 279 -19.90 -27.70 45.25
CA PRO A 279 -20.71 -28.73 44.62
C PRO A 279 -19.84 -29.65 43.77
N THR A 280 -19.86 -30.95 44.08
CA THR A 280 -19.15 -31.98 43.33
C THR A 280 -19.69 -32.10 41.90
N LYS A 281 -18.78 -32.21 40.92
CA LYS A 281 -19.17 -32.53 39.54
C LYS A 281 -19.44 -34.04 39.43
N PRO A 282 -20.57 -34.47 38.86
CA PRO A 282 -20.79 -35.89 38.56
C PRO A 282 -19.77 -36.37 37.52
N ALA A 283 -19.29 -37.61 37.67
CA ALA A 283 -18.33 -38.19 36.75
C ALA A 283 -18.95 -38.46 35.37
N ALA A 284 -18.21 -38.12 34.31
CA ALA A 284 -18.61 -38.49 32.96
C ALA A 284 -18.36 -39.99 32.74
N SER A 285 -19.43 -40.76 32.52
CA SER A 285 -19.34 -42.18 32.16
C SER A 285 -18.69 -42.37 30.79
N LYS A 286 -17.86 -43.41 30.65
CA LYS A 286 -17.30 -43.82 29.36
C LYS A 286 -18.39 -44.54 28.55
N PRO A 287 -18.69 -44.15 27.31
CA PRO A 287 -19.45 -45.02 26.40
C PRO A 287 -18.57 -46.23 26.01
N ALA A 288 -19.18 -47.41 25.96
CA ALA A 288 -18.49 -48.68 25.76
C ALA A 288 -18.17 -49.00 24.29
N ASP A 289 -17.31 -50.01 24.08
CA ASP A 289 -16.86 -50.47 22.77
C ASP A 289 -17.99 -50.98 21.86
N ALA A 290 -18.31 -50.20 20.82
CA ALA A 290 -19.18 -50.63 19.73
C ALA A 290 -18.41 -51.54 18.74
N LYS A 291 -18.45 -52.86 18.94
CA LYS A 291 -17.97 -53.85 17.97
C LYS A 291 -18.52 -53.57 16.57
N LYS A 292 -17.66 -53.27 15.61
CA LYS A 292 -18.04 -53.12 14.19
C LYS A 292 -17.91 -54.47 13.47
N PRO A 293 -18.98 -55.04 12.91
CA PRO A 293 -18.90 -56.36 12.26
C PRO A 293 -18.15 -56.28 10.93
N LYS A 294 -17.39 -57.33 10.62
CA LYS A 294 -16.85 -57.56 9.27
C LYS A 294 -18.03 -57.81 8.30
N LYS A 295 -17.98 -57.20 7.11
CA LYS A 295 -18.64 -57.72 5.90
C LYS A 295 -17.62 -57.74 4.76
N LYS A 296 -17.90 -58.62 3.80
CA LYS A 296 -17.08 -59.01 2.64
C LYS A 296 -16.46 -57.81 1.94
#